data_AF-A0A1I7TXQ3-F1
#
_entry.id   AF-A0A1I7TXQ3-F1
#
_cell.length_a   1.000
_cell.length_b   1.000
_cell.length_c   1.000
_cell.angle_alpha   90.00
_cell.angle_beta   90.00
_cell.angle_gamma   90.00
#
_symmetry.space_group_name_H-M   'P 1'
#
loop_
_entity.id
_entity.type
_entity.pdbx_description
1 polymer ?
#
loop_
_entity_poly.entity_id
_entity_poly.type
_entity_poly.pdbx_seq_one_letter_code
_entity_poly.pdbx_strand_id
1 'polypeptide(L)'
;MSNCSEQYSYWSTSEFMSLAFHVLTIIEIPTHIFVGYVIVFKTPSRMGNVKWYMFNVHLWSAILDISFTFLDLPTLRCFYTGPVFVFTLDSTVVARVTMFKLIVEFTYLGILVYLTFRSLMNQTKHAALSKNTLALQKKFFSSIIIQTVIPFAIIILPIAYCGYSMSSLKYNQTFNNIAFIIISSHGLISTIAILLIHEPYRKTLFGSCQMKNRVTATSSTATQPNLSARDTIRSARPT
;
A
#
# COMPACT_ATOMS: atom_id res chain seq x y z
N MET A 1 17.12 52.15 5.58
CA MET A 1 16.00 51.20 5.39
C MET A 1 16.53 50.10 4.48
N SER A 2 16.91 48.97 5.07
CA SER A 2 17.40 47.80 4.34
C SER A 2 16.22 47.12 3.64
N ASN A 3 16.32 46.95 2.31
CA ASN A 3 15.39 46.17 1.51
C ASN A 3 15.36 44.72 2.02
N CYS A 4 14.37 44.37 2.84
CA CYS A 4 14.01 42.98 3.11
C CYS A 4 13.07 42.50 2.01
N SER A 5 13.60 42.24 0.82
CA SER A 5 12.97 41.26 -0.07
C SER A 5 13.41 39.88 0.41
N GLU A 6 12.71 39.32 1.40
CA GLU A 6 12.87 37.89 1.69
C GLU A 6 12.59 37.13 0.39
N GLN A 7 13.63 36.50 -0.14
CA GLN A 7 13.57 35.74 -1.38
C GLN A 7 12.91 34.39 -1.04
N TYR A 8 11.57 34.38 -0.96
CA TYR A 8 10.83 33.16 -0.68
C TYR A 8 11.06 32.12 -1.78
N SER A 9 11.49 30.93 -1.38
CA SER A 9 11.69 29.79 -2.29
C SER A 9 10.33 29.26 -2.74
N TYR A 10 10.19 28.85 -4.01
CA TYR A 10 8.94 28.26 -4.53
C TYR A 10 8.44 27.10 -3.64
N TRP A 11 9.35 26.31 -3.08
CA TRP A 11 9.05 25.20 -2.17
C TRP A 11 8.37 25.60 -0.86
N SER A 12 8.42 26.89 -0.49
CA SER A 12 7.74 27.45 0.68
C SER A 12 6.33 27.96 0.39
N THR A 13 5.94 28.02 -0.88
CA THR A 13 4.69 28.65 -1.33
C THR A 13 3.46 27.75 -1.16
N SER A 14 2.28 28.36 -1.05
CA SER A 14 1.00 27.64 -0.97
C SER A 14 0.60 27.05 -2.32
N GLU A 15 1.01 27.67 -3.43
CA GLU A 15 0.80 27.18 -4.78
C GLU A 15 1.54 25.85 -5.01
N PHE A 16 2.79 25.75 -4.55
CA PHE A 16 3.55 24.51 -4.59
C PHE A 16 2.84 23.39 -3.80
N MET A 17 2.43 23.68 -2.57
CA MET A 17 1.71 22.71 -1.74
C MET A 17 0.38 22.28 -2.34
N SER A 18 -0.39 23.23 -2.86
CA SER A 18 -1.66 22.94 -3.54
C SER A 18 -1.41 22.04 -4.75
N LEU A 19 -0.43 22.37 -5.60
CA LEU A 19 -0.08 21.56 -6.76
C LEU A 19 0.36 20.14 -6.35
N ALA A 20 1.21 20.02 -5.32
CA ALA A 20 1.67 18.74 -4.80
C ALA A 20 0.50 17.86 -4.35
N PHE A 21 -0.45 18.41 -3.58
CA PHE A 21 -1.62 17.65 -3.15
C PHE A 21 -2.55 17.28 -4.30
N HIS A 22 -2.78 18.17 -5.29
CA HIS A 22 -3.58 17.81 -6.47
C HIS A 22 -2.96 16.66 -7.27
N VAL A 23 -1.64 16.72 -7.49
CA VAL A 23 -0.91 15.64 -8.18
C VAL A 23 -1.00 14.33 -7.39
N LEU A 24 -0.84 14.39 -6.06
CA LEU A 24 -1.00 13.21 -5.19
C LEU A 24 -2.41 12.61 -5.32
N THR A 25 -3.47 13.40 -5.23
CA THR A 25 -4.86 12.92 -5.36
C THR A 25 -5.11 12.28 -6.73
N ILE A 26 -4.62 12.90 -7.81
CA ILE A 26 -4.78 12.40 -9.19
C ILE A 26 -4.11 11.02 -9.36
N ILE A 27 -2.99 10.77 -8.67
CA ILE A 27 -2.28 9.48 -8.72
C ILE A 27 -2.92 8.48 -7.76
N GLU A 28 -3.38 8.93 -6.61
CA GLU A 28 -3.89 8.09 -5.53
C GLU A 28 -5.21 7.40 -5.91
N ILE A 29 -6.16 8.13 -6.48
CA ILE A 29 -7.46 7.58 -6.91
C ILE A 29 -7.31 6.37 -7.85
N PRO A 30 -6.61 6.47 -9.00
CA PRO A 30 -6.45 5.33 -9.91
C PRO A 30 -5.65 4.20 -9.27
N THR A 31 -4.69 4.50 -8.39
CA THR A 31 -3.91 3.48 -7.68
C THR A 31 -4.80 2.68 -6.73
N HIS A 32 -5.65 3.33 -5.93
CA HIS A 32 -6.60 2.66 -5.03
C HIS A 32 -7.60 1.80 -5.79
N ILE A 33 -8.14 2.30 -6.91
CA ILE A 33 -9.04 1.54 -7.78
C ILE A 33 -8.33 0.30 -8.34
N PHE A 34 -7.10 0.45 -8.84
CA PHE A 34 -6.32 -0.65 -9.39
C PHE A 34 -6.01 -1.71 -8.32
N VAL A 35 -5.63 -1.31 -7.10
CA VAL A 35 -5.40 -2.27 -6.00
C VAL A 35 -6.70 -2.97 -5.60
N GLY A 36 -7.82 -2.25 -5.53
CA GLY A 36 -9.13 -2.86 -5.32
C GLY A 36 -9.45 -3.93 -6.37
N TYR A 37 -9.20 -3.64 -7.65
CA TYR A 37 -9.31 -4.61 -8.74
C TYR A 37 -8.39 -5.82 -8.53
N VAL A 38 -7.11 -5.61 -8.23
CA VAL A 38 -6.14 -6.69 -8.01
C VAL A 38 -6.55 -7.56 -6.82
N ILE A 39 -7.02 -6.98 -5.71
CA ILE A 39 -7.50 -7.72 -4.54
C ILE A 39 -8.70 -8.60 -4.92
N VAL A 40 -9.68 -8.07 -5.67
CA VAL A 40 -10.89 -8.83 -6.01
C VAL A 40 -10.60 -9.94 -7.03
N PHE A 41 -9.81 -9.65 -8.06
CA PHE A 41 -9.67 -10.54 -9.22
C PHE A 41 -8.40 -11.40 -9.22
N LYS A 42 -7.37 -11.04 -8.45
CA LYS A 42 -6.10 -11.79 -8.40
C LYS A 42 -5.86 -12.50 -7.08
N THR A 43 -6.65 -12.21 -6.04
CA THR A 43 -6.65 -13.03 -4.81
C THR A 43 -7.31 -14.39 -5.09
N PRO A 44 -6.67 -15.52 -4.76
CA PRO A 44 -7.19 -16.86 -5.04
C PRO A 44 -8.58 -17.11 -4.43
N SER A 45 -9.49 -17.72 -5.20
CA SER A 45 -10.87 -18.04 -4.77
C SER A 45 -10.93 -18.97 -3.55
N ARG A 46 -9.85 -19.69 -3.25
CA ARG A 46 -9.71 -20.53 -2.04
C ARG A 46 -9.71 -19.74 -0.72
N MET A 47 -9.63 -18.40 -0.78
CA MET A 47 -9.62 -17.50 0.36
C MET A 47 -10.89 -16.64 0.43
N GLY A 48 -12.07 -17.16 0.08
CA GLY A 48 -13.32 -16.40 -0.04
C GLY A 48 -13.56 -15.35 1.07
N ASN A 49 -13.66 -15.78 2.33
CA ASN A 49 -13.91 -14.86 3.45
C ASN A 49 -12.74 -13.88 3.69
N VAL A 50 -11.49 -14.35 3.54
CA VAL A 50 -10.30 -13.52 3.74
C VAL A 50 -10.14 -12.48 2.63
N LYS A 51 -10.51 -12.82 1.39
CA LYS A 51 -10.53 -11.92 0.23
C LYS A 51 -11.49 -10.76 0.47
N TRP A 52 -12.71 -11.05 0.89
CA TRP A 52 -13.70 -10.01 1.19
C TRP A 52 -13.29 -9.16 2.38
N TYR A 53 -12.74 -9.78 3.43
CA TYR A 53 -12.14 -9.05 4.53
C TYR A 53 -11.06 -8.08 4.05
N MET A 54 -10.14 -8.56 3.22
CA MET A 54 -9.07 -7.75 2.65
C MET A 54 -9.57 -6.58 1.79
N PHE A 55 -10.59 -6.85 0.97
CA PHE A 55 -11.21 -5.81 0.15
C PHE A 55 -11.89 -4.75 1.00
N ASN A 56 -12.65 -5.15 2.02
CA ASN A 56 -13.26 -4.22 2.97
C ASN A 56 -12.19 -3.38 3.66
N VAL A 57 -11.07 -4.01 4.04
CA VAL A 57 -9.97 -3.31 4.68
C VAL A 57 -9.38 -2.24 3.77
N HIS A 58 -9.01 -2.63 2.55
CA HIS A 58 -8.47 -1.70 1.55
C HIS A 58 -9.46 -0.59 1.20
N LEU A 59 -10.75 -0.91 1.08
CA LEU A 59 -11.80 0.05 0.76
C LEU A 59 -11.96 1.11 1.85
N TRP A 60 -12.04 0.70 3.13
CA TRP A 60 -12.14 1.65 4.24
C TRP A 60 -10.88 2.51 4.40
N SER A 61 -9.69 1.93 4.16
CA SER A 61 -8.44 2.69 4.13
C SER A 61 -8.45 3.73 3.01
N ALA A 62 -8.82 3.33 1.78
CA ALA A 62 -8.89 4.23 0.63
C ALA A 62 -9.93 5.35 0.85
N ILE A 63 -11.09 5.03 1.45
CA ILE A 63 -12.09 6.05 1.82
C ILE A 63 -11.51 7.03 2.84
N LEU A 64 -10.77 6.56 3.84
CA LEU A 64 -10.13 7.41 4.83
C LEU A 64 -9.13 8.37 4.17
N ASP A 65 -8.21 7.84 3.37
CA ASP A 65 -7.17 8.63 2.70
C ASP A 65 -7.77 9.69 1.75
N ILE A 66 -8.78 9.29 0.97
CA ILE A 66 -9.51 10.19 0.07
C ILE A 66 -10.28 11.25 0.86
N SER A 67 -10.98 10.88 1.94
CA SER A 67 -11.78 11.82 2.74
C SER A 67 -10.90 12.89 3.38
N PHE A 68 -9.73 12.53 3.90
CA PHE A 68 -8.77 13.49 4.44
C PHE A 68 -8.21 14.39 3.33
N THR A 69 -7.88 13.83 2.17
CA THR A 69 -7.45 14.62 1.01
C THR A 69 -8.50 15.65 0.59
N PHE A 70 -9.80 15.31 0.60
CA PHE A 70 -10.90 16.23 0.31
C PHE A 70 -11.25 17.21 1.43
N LEU A 71 -10.89 16.92 2.69
CA LEU A 71 -10.97 17.89 3.78
C LEU A 71 -9.80 18.90 3.71
N ASP A 72 -8.67 18.44 3.21
CA ASP A 72 -7.44 19.20 3.05
C ASP A 72 -7.41 20.04 1.76
N LEU A 73 -8.14 19.68 0.68
CA LEU A 73 -8.08 20.38 -0.63
C LEU A 73 -8.90 21.69 -0.75
N PRO A 74 -10.17 21.76 -0.31
CA PRO A 74 -11.04 22.94 -0.51
C PRO A 74 -10.77 24.07 0.48
N THR A 75 -10.22 23.76 1.66
CA THR A 75 -9.79 24.73 2.67
C THR A 75 -8.56 25.54 2.21
N LEU A 76 -7.84 25.08 1.17
CA LEU A 76 -6.62 25.71 0.67
C LEU A 76 -6.83 26.78 -0.41
N ARG A 77 -8.00 26.82 -1.07
CA ARG A 77 -8.17 27.65 -2.27
C ARG A 77 -8.82 29.01 -2.05
N CYS A 78 -9.34 29.33 -0.87
CA CYS A 78 -10.22 30.51 -0.75
C CYS A 78 -9.83 31.60 0.26
N PHE A 79 -8.85 31.42 1.14
CA PHE A 79 -8.53 32.44 2.15
C PHE A 79 -7.08 32.41 2.65
N TYR A 80 -6.06 32.81 1.87
CA TYR A 80 -4.86 33.46 2.45
C TYR A 80 -3.83 33.98 1.43
N THR A 81 -3.24 35.14 1.73
CA THR A 81 -2.05 35.75 1.08
C THR A 81 -1.01 36.10 2.15
N GLY A 82 -0.51 35.11 2.89
CA GLY A 82 0.47 35.32 3.96
C GLY A 82 1.55 34.23 3.99
N PRO A 83 2.71 34.47 4.63
CA PRO A 83 3.92 33.64 4.51
C PRO A 83 3.87 32.33 5.32
N VAL A 84 2.68 31.85 5.66
CA VAL A 84 2.50 30.60 6.41
C VAL A 84 1.34 29.83 5.77
N PHE A 85 1.58 28.57 5.41
CA PHE A 85 0.54 27.62 5.06
C PHE A 85 -0.22 27.26 6.33
N VAL A 86 -1.31 27.98 6.58
CA VAL A 86 -2.11 27.93 7.79
C VAL A 86 -3.34 27.07 7.49
N PHE A 87 -3.26 25.76 7.81
CA PHE A 87 -4.37 24.81 7.69
C PHE A 87 -5.64 25.28 8.45
N THR A 88 -5.43 26.07 9.53
CA THR A 88 -6.35 27.03 10.15
C THR A 88 -5.48 28.01 10.94
N LEU A 89 -5.92 29.25 11.22
CA LEU A 89 -5.16 30.25 12.03
C LEU A 89 -4.68 29.70 13.39
N ASP A 90 -5.24 28.57 13.80
CA ASP A 90 -4.94 27.86 15.02
C ASP A 90 -4.21 26.52 14.72
N SER A 91 -2.90 26.50 14.96
CA SER A 91 -2.07 25.28 14.86
C SER A 91 -2.59 24.13 15.73
N THR A 92 -3.39 24.42 16.76
CA THR A 92 -4.00 23.41 17.60
C THR A 92 -5.08 22.61 16.89
N VAL A 93 -5.82 23.19 15.93
CA VAL A 93 -6.82 22.44 15.15
C VAL A 93 -6.14 21.41 14.28
N VAL A 94 -5.07 21.79 13.60
CA VAL A 94 -4.28 20.92 12.72
C VAL A 94 -3.68 19.77 13.52
N ALA A 95 -3.10 20.09 14.68
CA ALA A 95 -2.58 19.09 15.60
C ALA A 95 -3.69 18.15 16.08
N ARG A 96 -4.88 18.66 16.46
CA ARG A 96 -6.02 17.84 16.88
C ARG A 96 -6.50 16.90 15.77
N VAL A 97 -6.67 17.39 14.55
CA VAL A 97 -7.11 16.59 13.39
C VAL A 97 -6.06 15.53 13.04
N THR A 98 -4.78 15.89 13.02
CA THR A 98 -3.67 14.95 12.75
C THR A 98 -3.57 13.87 13.82
N MET A 99 -3.69 14.25 15.11
CA MET A 99 -3.70 13.30 16.21
C MET A 99 -4.90 12.36 16.15
N PHE A 100 -6.08 12.87 15.84
CA PHE A 100 -7.27 12.05 15.63
C PHE A 100 -7.07 11.04 14.48
N LYS A 101 -6.52 11.50 13.35
CA LYS A 101 -6.18 10.66 12.20
C LYS A 101 -5.22 9.53 12.58
N LEU A 102 -4.14 9.83 13.30
CA LEU A 102 -3.19 8.82 13.79
C LEU A 102 -3.87 7.80 14.72
N ILE A 103 -4.73 8.25 15.64
CA ILE A 103 -5.44 7.36 16.57
C ILE A 103 -6.33 6.37 15.80
N VAL A 104 -7.10 6.87 14.83
CA VAL A 104 -7.96 6.01 13.97
C VAL A 104 -7.11 4.97 13.23
N GLU A 105 -5.98 5.39 12.66
CA GLU A 105 -5.08 4.52 11.89
C GLU A 105 -4.41 3.43 12.77
N PHE A 106 -3.92 3.79 13.96
CA PHE A 106 -3.35 2.83 14.91
C PHE A 106 -4.40 1.86 15.48
N THR A 107 -5.61 2.35 15.75
CA THR A 107 -6.72 1.50 16.20
C THR A 107 -7.07 0.48 15.12
N TYR A 108 -7.13 0.94 13.87
CA TYR A 108 -7.39 0.11 12.72
C TYR A 108 -6.32 -0.99 12.53
N LEU A 109 -5.04 -0.65 12.66
CA LEU A 109 -3.92 -1.60 12.66
C LEU A 109 -4.06 -2.63 13.80
N GLY A 110 -4.38 -2.18 15.02
CA GLY A 110 -4.58 -3.06 16.17
C GLY A 110 -5.70 -4.08 15.94
N ILE A 111 -6.83 -3.62 15.39
CA ILE A 111 -7.96 -4.48 15.02
C ILE A 111 -7.54 -5.49 13.94
N LEU A 112 -6.82 -5.05 12.90
CA LEU A 112 -6.31 -5.93 11.84
C LEU A 112 -5.42 -7.05 12.39
N VAL A 113 -4.45 -6.71 13.23
CA VAL A 113 -3.54 -7.67 13.87
C VAL A 113 -4.31 -8.64 14.77
N TYR A 114 -5.24 -8.11 15.59
CA TYR A 114 -6.07 -8.93 16.47
C TYR A 114 -6.95 -9.93 15.70
N LEU A 115 -7.67 -9.46 14.68
CA LEU A 115 -8.54 -10.31 13.85
C LEU A 115 -7.75 -11.36 13.08
N THR A 116 -6.58 -10.99 12.57
CA THR A 116 -5.63 -11.90 11.92
C THR A 116 -5.19 -12.99 12.87
N PHE A 117 -4.77 -12.61 14.07
CA PHE A 117 -4.35 -13.55 15.11
C PHE A 117 -5.49 -14.49 15.53
N ARG A 118 -6.69 -13.94 15.77
CA ARG A 118 -7.88 -14.72 16.11
C ARG A 118 -8.27 -15.69 14.98
N SER A 119 -8.27 -15.24 13.73
CA SER A 119 -8.54 -16.06 12.55
C SER A 119 -7.54 -17.22 12.47
N LEU A 120 -6.26 -16.95 12.72
CA LEU A 120 -5.23 -17.95 12.74
C LEU A 120 -5.45 -19.00 13.85
N MET A 121 -5.74 -18.55 15.06
CA MET A 121 -6.00 -19.45 16.18
C MET A 121 -7.25 -20.32 15.94
N ASN A 122 -8.35 -19.73 15.47
CA ASN A 122 -9.59 -20.47 15.21
C ASN A 122 -9.41 -21.55 14.14
N GLN A 123 -8.68 -21.25 13.06
CA GLN A 123 -8.39 -22.22 12.01
C GLN A 123 -7.45 -23.35 12.45
N THR A 124 -6.60 -23.07 13.44
CA THR A 124 -5.70 -24.10 14.01
C THR A 124 -6.48 -25.04 14.94
N LYS A 125 -7.51 -24.55 15.64
CA LYS A 125 -8.37 -25.35 16.53
C LYS A 125 -9.36 -26.24 15.77
N HIS A 126 -9.92 -25.75 14.68
CA HIS A 126 -10.85 -26.50 13.83
C HIS A 126 -10.16 -26.92 12.54
N ALA A 127 -9.32 -27.97 12.59
CA ALA A 127 -8.50 -28.46 11.48
C ALA A 127 -9.29 -29.04 10.27
N ALA A 128 -10.31 -28.33 9.79
CA ALA A 128 -11.11 -28.60 8.60
C ALA A 128 -10.47 -28.04 7.32
N LEU A 129 -9.47 -27.16 7.44
CA LEU A 129 -8.76 -26.54 6.32
C LEU A 129 -7.45 -27.27 6.01
N SER A 130 -7.16 -27.48 4.71
CA SER A 130 -5.90 -28.08 4.29
C SER A 130 -4.70 -27.24 4.74
N LYS A 131 -3.58 -27.91 5.06
CA LYS A 131 -2.30 -27.26 5.42
C LYS A 131 -1.87 -26.19 4.41
N ASN A 132 -2.18 -26.40 3.12
CA ASN A 132 -1.87 -25.49 2.03
C ASN A 132 -2.69 -24.19 2.08
N THR A 133 -3.97 -24.25 2.42
CA THR A 133 -4.82 -23.05 2.56
C THR A 133 -4.35 -22.20 3.75
N LEU A 134 -4.04 -22.83 4.88
CA LEU A 134 -3.55 -22.14 6.06
C LEU A 134 -2.18 -21.47 5.81
N ALA A 135 -1.27 -22.15 5.11
CA ALA A 135 0.03 -21.59 4.74
C ALA A 135 -0.11 -20.36 3.82
N LEU A 136 -1.05 -20.42 2.87
CA LEU A 136 -1.33 -19.30 1.97
C LEU A 136 -1.88 -18.09 2.75
N GLN A 137 -2.84 -18.30 3.65
CA GLN A 137 -3.40 -17.24 4.48
C GLN A 137 -2.33 -16.63 5.41
N LYS A 138 -1.49 -17.45 6.06
CA LYS A 138 -0.37 -16.98 6.91
C LYS A 138 0.60 -16.08 6.15
N LYS A 139 1.04 -16.52 4.96
CA LYS A 139 1.95 -15.75 4.10
C LYS A 139 1.33 -14.40 3.71
N PHE A 140 0.04 -14.41 3.43
CA PHE A 140 -0.70 -13.22 3.05
C PHE A 140 -0.85 -12.22 4.19
N PHE A 141 -1.22 -12.68 5.38
CA PHE A 141 -1.32 -11.84 6.57
C PHE A 141 0.03 -11.27 7.00
N SER A 142 1.10 -12.08 6.95
CA SER A 142 2.46 -11.59 7.23
C SER A 142 2.87 -10.48 6.27
N SER A 143 2.47 -10.56 4.99
CA SER A 143 2.69 -9.51 4.01
C SER A 143 1.92 -8.22 4.36
N ILE A 144 0.66 -8.33 4.80
CA ILE A 144 -0.12 -7.17 5.26
C ILE A 144 0.53 -6.48 6.46
N ILE A 145 1.07 -7.24 7.41
CA ILE A 145 1.75 -6.64 8.57
C ILE A 145 3.02 -5.89 8.11
N ILE A 146 3.83 -6.51 7.26
CA ILE A 146 5.08 -5.90 6.76
C ILE A 146 4.79 -4.66 5.94
N GLN A 147 3.83 -4.71 5.01
CA GLN A 147 3.50 -3.57 4.16
C GLN A 147 2.91 -2.41 4.98
N THR A 148 2.23 -2.68 6.10
CA THR A 148 1.68 -1.63 6.96
C THR A 148 2.78 -0.98 7.81
N VAL A 149 3.79 -1.72 8.26
CA VAL A 149 4.90 -1.15 9.06
C VAL A 149 5.77 -0.17 8.26
N ILE A 150 6.00 -0.45 6.97
CA ILE A 150 6.85 0.39 6.10
C ILE A 150 6.40 1.86 6.01
N PRO A 151 5.14 2.21 5.67
CA PRO A 151 4.68 3.60 5.62
C PRO A 151 4.70 4.27 7.01
N PHE A 152 4.46 3.52 8.10
CA PHE A 152 4.60 4.07 9.46
C PHE A 152 6.04 4.45 9.78
N ALA A 153 7.02 3.63 9.37
CA ALA A 153 8.43 3.96 9.56
C ALA A 153 8.83 5.25 8.84
N ILE A 154 8.25 5.50 7.66
CA ILE A 154 8.53 6.69 6.84
C ILE A 154 7.99 7.97 7.48
N ILE A 155 6.84 7.93 8.18
CA ILE A 155 6.22 9.13 8.78
C ILE A 155 6.79 9.50 10.16
N ILE A 156 7.57 8.63 10.82
CA ILE A 156 8.17 8.94 12.14
C ILE A 156 9.03 10.21 12.10
N LEU A 157 9.90 10.33 11.09
CA LEU A 157 10.81 11.47 10.97
C LEU A 157 10.05 12.80 10.71
N PRO A 158 9.13 12.89 9.73
CA PRO A 158 8.28 14.06 9.54
C PRO A 158 7.52 14.48 10.80
N ILE A 159 6.94 13.52 11.54
CA ILE A 159 6.19 13.81 12.78
C ILE A 159 7.12 14.35 13.86
N ALA A 160 8.29 13.73 14.05
CA ALA A 160 9.29 14.20 15.01
C ALA A 160 9.78 15.62 14.68
N TYR A 161 10.00 15.91 13.39
CA TYR A 161 10.35 17.25 12.91
C TYR A 161 9.23 18.25 13.20
N CYS A 162 7.97 17.93 12.89
CA CYS A 162 6.84 18.80 13.19
C CYS A 162 6.74 19.09 14.71
N GLY A 163 6.90 18.07 15.56
CA GLY A 163 6.92 18.23 17.02
C GLY A 163 8.06 19.12 17.51
N TYR A 164 9.26 18.97 16.93
CA TYR A 164 10.40 19.84 17.24
C TYR A 164 10.16 21.30 16.78
N SER A 165 9.66 21.49 15.55
CA SER A 165 9.35 22.81 14.99
C SER A 165 8.32 23.55 15.83
N MET A 166 7.29 22.84 16.32
CA MET A 166 6.24 23.41 17.17
C MET A 166 6.75 23.77 18.57
N SER A 167 7.52 22.88 19.21
CA SER A 167 8.04 23.11 20.57
C SER A 167 9.13 24.19 20.63
N SER A 168 9.92 24.32 19.56
CA SER A 168 10.99 25.32 19.46
C SER A 168 10.53 26.66 18.85
N LEU A 169 9.28 26.75 18.38
CA LEU A 169 8.73 27.90 17.63
C LEU A 169 9.57 28.30 16.39
N LYS A 170 10.37 27.37 15.86
CA LYS A 170 11.25 27.57 14.70
C LYS A 170 10.61 26.95 13.47
N TYR A 171 9.79 27.73 12.77
CA TYR A 171 9.09 27.28 11.58
C TYR A 171 9.93 27.53 10.33
N ASN A 172 10.34 26.47 9.66
CA ASN A 172 10.89 26.57 8.30
C ASN A 172 9.83 26.07 7.31
N GLN A 173 9.26 27.01 6.56
CA GLN A 173 8.15 26.71 5.67
C GLN A 173 8.47 25.63 4.62
N THR A 174 9.71 25.59 4.12
CA THR A 174 10.13 24.58 3.14
C THR A 174 10.14 23.18 3.78
N PHE A 175 10.75 23.04 4.95
CA PHE A 175 10.80 21.74 5.64
C PHE A 175 9.42 21.31 6.16
N ASN A 176 8.58 22.25 6.60
CA ASN A 176 7.19 21.97 6.95
C ASN A 176 6.41 21.44 5.75
N ASN A 177 6.49 22.12 4.61
CA ASN A 177 5.85 21.70 3.36
C ASN A 177 6.30 20.29 2.94
N ILE A 178 7.61 20.02 2.99
CA ILE A 178 8.16 18.68 2.71
C ILE A 178 7.62 17.63 3.70
N ALA A 179 7.60 17.94 5.00
CA ALA A 179 7.10 17.03 6.02
C ALA A 179 5.62 16.68 5.79
N PHE A 180 4.78 17.67 5.47
CA PHE A 180 3.38 17.47 5.14
C PHE A 180 3.20 16.64 3.86
N ILE A 181 3.99 16.86 2.81
CA ILE A 181 3.94 16.03 1.60
C ILE A 181 4.28 14.57 1.92
N ILE A 182 5.31 14.31 2.73
CA ILE A 182 5.68 12.94 3.12
C ILE A 182 4.54 12.30 3.91
N ILE A 183 3.99 13.01 4.91
CA ILE A 183 2.86 12.54 5.72
C ILE A 183 1.66 12.24 4.82
N SER A 184 1.27 13.12 3.90
CA SER A 184 0.12 12.87 3.01
C SER A 184 0.37 11.72 2.03
N SER A 185 1.60 11.55 1.53
CA SER A 185 1.93 10.48 0.58
C SER A 185 1.97 9.06 1.16
N HIS A 186 1.94 8.90 2.49
CA HIS A 186 2.09 7.60 3.15
C HIS A 186 1.06 6.53 2.70
N GLY A 187 -0.18 6.93 2.41
CA GLY A 187 -1.24 6.02 1.93
C GLY A 187 -0.95 5.48 0.54
N LEU A 188 -0.43 6.32 -0.35
CA LEU A 188 0.07 5.91 -1.67
C LEU A 188 1.27 4.97 -1.55
N ILE A 189 2.24 5.29 -0.68
CA ILE A 189 3.41 4.44 -0.42
C ILE A 189 2.98 3.06 0.09
N SER A 190 2.05 3.02 1.04
CA SER A 190 1.44 1.79 1.56
C SER A 190 0.84 0.97 0.41
N THR A 191 0.03 1.60 -0.43
CA THR A 191 -0.67 0.99 -1.56
C THR A 191 0.30 0.40 -2.60
N ILE A 192 1.37 1.13 -2.93
CA ILE A 192 2.44 0.63 -3.80
C ILE A 192 3.18 -0.54 -3.15
N ALA A 193 3.43 -0.50 -1.83
CA ALA A 193 4.04 -1.61 -1.11
C ALA A 193 3.16 -2.87 -1.20
N ILE A 194 1.82 -2.76 -1.14
CA ILE A 194 0.90 -3.90 -1.34
C ILE A 194 1.18 -4.59 -2.68
N LEU A 195 1.26 -3.79 -3.75
CA LEU A 195 1.50 -4.26 -5.10
C LEU A 195 2.86 -4.96 -5.26
N LEU A 196 3.90 -4.44 -4.60
CA LEU A 196 5.27 -4.92 -4.71
C LEU A 196 5.60 -6.08 -3.75
N ILE A 197 4.93 -6.23 -2.62
CA ILE A 197 5.24 -7.30 -1.66
C ILE A 197 4.44 -8.56 -1.98
N HIS A 198 3.15 -8.42 -2.31
CA HIS A 198 2.26 -9.55 -2.56
C HIS A 198 2.59 -10.24 -3.89
N GLU A 199 3.05 -11.50 -3.80
CA GLU A 199 3.40 -12.34 -4.95
C GLU A 199 2.31 -12.43 -6.05
N PRO A 200 1.01 -12.66 -5.76
CA PRO A 200 -0.01 -12.69 -6.81
C PRO A 200 -0.21 -11.34 -7.51
N TYR A 201 0.08 -10.24 -6.82
CA TYR A 201 -0.13 -8.89 -7.32
C TYR A 201 1.06 -8.45 -8.18
N ARG A 202 2.29 -8.72 -7.72
CA ARG A 202 3.52 -8.60 -8.52
C ARG A 202 3.46 -9.39 -9.81
N LYS A 203 2.94 -10.62 -9.79
CA LYS A 203 2.76 -11.41 -11.02
C LYS A 203 1.75 -10.78 -11.97
N THR A 204 0.79 -10.00 -11.49
CA THR A 204 -0.12 -9.26 -12.36
C THR A 204 0.56 -8.02 -12.96
N LEU A 205 1.40 -7.34 -12.19
CA LEU A 205 2.15 -6.17 -12.63
C LEU A 205 3.31 -6.50 -13.58
N PHE A 206 4.06 -7.57 -13.31
CA PHE A 206 5.31 -7.90 -13.99
C PHE A 206 5.26 -9.23 -14.76
N GLY A 207 4.21 -10.04 -14.58
CA GLY A 207 4.16 -11.45 -15.04
C GLY A 207 3.86 -11.67 -16.51
N SER A 208 3.57 -10.63 -17.31
CA SER A 208 3.62 -10.75 -18.78
C SER A 208 5.04 -11.10 -19.27
N CYS A 209 6.08 -10.92 -18.45
CA CYS A 209 7.47 -11.16 -18.86
C CYS A 209 8.01 -12.56 -18.54
N GLN A 210 7.37 -13.35 -17.67
CA GLN A 210 7.91 -14.66 -17.25
C GLN A 210 7.19 -15.87 -17.85
N MET A 211 5.94 -15.73 -18.30
CA MET A 211 5.19 -16.86 -18.88
C MET A 211 5.61 -17.17 -20.33
N LYS A 212 6.17 -16.18 -21.05
CA LYS A 212 6.68 -16.35 -22.42
C LYS A 212 7.87 -17.32 -22.49
N ASN A 213 8.75 -17.32 -21.47
CA ASN A 213 9.94 -18.18 -21.46
C ASN A 213 9.64 -19.66 -21.16
N ARG A 214 8.48 -19.98 -20.58
CA ARG A 214 8.14 -21.38 -20.25
C ARG A 214 7.50 -22.11 -21.44
N VAL A 215 6.75 -21.40 -22.29
CA VAL A 215 6.14 -21.99 -23.50
C VAL A 215 7.18 -22.26 -24.59
N THR A 216 8.20 -21.40 -24.71
CA THR A 216 9.30 -21.61 -25.67
C THR A 216 10.30 -22.69 -25.23
N ALA A 217 10.44 -22.96 -23.92
CA ALA A 217 11.31 -24.02 -23.42
C ALA A 217 10.68 -25.43 -23.48
N THR A 218 9.34 -25.53 -23.57
CA THR A 218 8.64 -26.83 -23.60
C THR A 218 8.40 -27.34 -25.03
N SER A 219 8.59 -26.49 -26.05
CA SER A 219 8.44 -26.85 -27.47
C SER A 219 9.72 -27.45 -28.08
N SER A 220 10.85 -27.42 -27.37
CA SER A 220 12.15 -27.92 -27.86
C SER A 220 12.48 -29.36 -27.43
N THR A 221 11.68 -29.98 -26.56
CA THR A 221 12.01 -31.28 -25.92
C THR A 221 10.96 -32.36 -26.16
N ALA A 222 10.16 -32.23 -27.22
CA ALA A 222 9.10 -33.18 -27.56
C ALA A 222 9.27 -33.75 -28.98
N THR A 223 10.43 -34.36 -29.27
CA THR A 223 10.52 -35.32 -30.38
C THR A 223 11.58 -36.40 -30.10
N GLN A 224 11.16 -37.56 -29.61
CA GLN A 224 11.63 -38.87 -30.10
C GLN A 224 10.57 -39.94 -29.75
N PRO A 225 10.01 -40.69 -30.73
CA PRO A 225 9.10 -41.80 -30.45
C PRO A 225 9.86 -43.03 -29.96
N ASN A 226 9.29 -43.71 -28.95
CA ASN A 226 9.70 -45.02 -28.46
C ASN A 226 9.75 -46.06 -29.59
N LEU A 227 10.94 -46.59 -29.88
CA LEU A 227 11.15 -47.71 -30.81
C LEU A 227 12.09 -48.76 -30.16
N SER A 228 11.64 -49.47 -29.12
CA SER A 228 12.31 -50.72 -28.71
C SER A 228 11.44 -51.77 -27.97
N ALA A 229 10.13 -51.55 -27.82
CA ALA A 229 9.26 -52.50 -27.09
C ALA A 229 8.55 -53.53 -28.00
N ARG A 230 9.16 -53.95 -29.11
CA ARG A 230 8.53 -54.90 -30.06
C ARG A 230 9.25 -56.23 -30.27
N ASP A 231 10.38 -56.48 -29.62
CA ASP A 231 11.17 -57.71 -29.85
C ASP A 231 11.17 -58.75 -28.71
N THR A 232 10.51 -58.50 -27.58
CA THR A 232 10.53 -59.45 -26.43
C THR A 232 9.33 -60.42 -26.37
N ILE A 233 8.42 -60.42 -27.35
CA ILE A 233 7.21 -61.30 -27.34
C ILE A 233 7.34 -62.48 -28.34
N ARG A 234 8.55 -62.82 -28.82
CA ARG A 234 8.76 -63.90 -29.81
C ARG A 234 9.70 -65.04 -29.43
N SER A 235 9.91 -65.33 -28.13
CA SER A 235 10.72 -66.50 -27.74
C SER A 235 10.11 -67.41 -26.67
N ALA A 236 8.78 -67.42 -26.49
CA ALA A 236 8.12 -68.38 -25.62
C ALA A 236 7.06 -69.20 -26.39
N ARG A 237 7.48 -70.29 -27.03
CA ARG A 237 6.60 -71.44 -27.28
C ARG A 237 7.43 -72.75 -27.24
N PRO A 238 7.02 -73.74 -26.44
CA PRO A 238 7.74 -75.00 -26.25
C PRO A 238 7.28 -76.08 -27.26
N THR A 239 8.20 -77.00 -27.55
CA THR A 239 7.98 -78.41 -27.91
C THR A 239 9.08 -79.23 -27.26
#